data_AF-A0A800CYC4-F1
#
_entry.id   AF-A0A800CYC4-F1
#
_cell.length_a   1.000
_cell.length_b   1.000
_cell.length_c   1.000
_cell.angle_alpha   90.00
_cell.angle_beta   90.00
_cell.angle_gamma   90.00
#
_symmetry.space_group_name_H-M   'P 1'
#
loop_
_entity.id
_entity.type
_entity.pdbx_description
1 polymer ?
#
loop_
_entity_poly.entity_id
_entity_poly.type
_entity_poly.pdbx_seq_one_letter_code
_entity_poly.pdbx_strand_id
1 'polypeptide(L)'
;ISIIKKLKRDSSTTVHILDEVANKVDSKRMWLKSLKQQGQSLSLTGIALDNRTVAQFMEALKESPYISIVNLSNASLTKVSGRNLKSFSLACSIVSPKETKEVKKKEK
;
A
#
# COMPACT_ATOMS: atom_id res chain seq x y z
N ILE A 1 -4.22 20.87 27.44
CA ILE A 1 -3.02 20.00 27.21
C ILE A 1 -3.37 18.78 26.31
N SER A 2 -4.38 18.88 25.43
CA SER A 2 -4.95 17.70 24.74
C SER A 2 -4.38 17.41 23.34
N ILE A 3 -3.41 18.20 22.87
CA ILE A 3 -2.89 18.09 21.49
C ILE A 3 -1.74 17.08 21.36
N ILE A 4 -1.00 16.84 22.45
CA ILE A 4 0.22 16.02 22.45
C ILE A 4 -0.06 14.51 22.37
N LYS A 5 -1.21 14.05 22.90
CA LYS A 5 -1.58 12.62 22.83
C LYS A 5 -2.07 12.18 21.45
N LYS A 6 -2.52 13.10 20.59
CA LYS A 6 -3.00 12.78 19.23
C LYS A 6 -1.84 12.50 18.28
N LEU A 7 -0.78 13.31 18.35
CA LEU A 7 0.43 13.15 17.52
C LEU A 7 1.22 11.86 17.82
N LYS A 8 1.30 11.43 19.09
CA LYS A 8 1.97 10.16 19.44
C LYS A 8 1.23 8.91 18.96
N ARG A 9 -0.10 8.98 18.76
CA ARG A 9 -0.90 7.82 18.33
C ARG A 9 -0.85 7.62 16.81
N ASP A 10 -0.82 8.72 16.04
CA ASP A 10 -0.75 8.73 14.58
C ASP A 10 0.54 8.06 14.06
N SER A 11 1.65 8.28 14.77
CA SER A 11 2.96 7.73 14.39
C SER A 11 3.03 6.21 14.56
N SER A 12 2.39 5.67 15.61
CA SER A 12 2.44 4.22 15.88
C SER A 12 1.61 3.42 14.87
N THR A 13 0.48 3.95 14.41
CA THR A 13 -0.36 3.31 13.39
C THR A 13 0.34 3.27 12.03
N THR A 14 1.03 4.36 11.67
CA THR A 14 1.85 4.46 10.44
C THR A 14 2.93 3.38 10.39
N VAL A 15 3.68 3.20 11.48
CA VAL A 15 4.72 2.18 11.55
C VAL A 15 4.11 0.77 11.45
N HIS A 16 2.94 0.54 12.04
CA HIS A 16 2.25 -0.74 11.93
C HIS A 16 1.77 -1.04 10.52
N ILE A 17 1.25 -0.03 9.80
CA ILE A 17 0.87 -0.17 8.39
C ILE A 17 2.11 -0.45 7.54
N LEU A 18 3.23 0.24 7.80
CA LEU A 18 4.48 -0.01 7.11
C LEU A 18 4.94 -1.47 7.32
N ASP A 19 4.86 -1.96 8.55
CA ASP A 19 5.24 -3.32 8.92
C ASP A 19 4.33 -4.35 8.23
N GLU A 20 3.02 -4.14 8.26
CA GLU A 20 2.04 -4.98 7.55
C GLU A 20 2.34 -4.99 6.05
N VAL A 21 2.52 -3.82 5.43
CA VAL A 21 2.84 -3.72 4.01
C VAL A 21 4.13 -4.44 3.68
N ALA A 22 5.19 -4.24 4.47
CA ALA A 22 6.48 -4.89 4.27
C ALA A 22 6.37 -6.42 4.38
N ASN A 23 5.60 -6.93 5.34
CA ASN A 23 5.33 -8.36 5.50
C ASN A 23 4.50 -8.95 4.34
N LYS A 24 3.64 -8.14 3.69
CA LYS A 24 2.85 -8.57 2.53
C LYS A 24 3.61 -8.49 1.20
N VAL A 25 4.78 -7.83 1.14
CA VAL A 25 5.60 -7.82 -0.08
C VAL A 25 6.23 -9.19 -0.29
N ASP A 26 5.92 -9.83 -1.42
CA ASP A 26 6.60 -11.06 -1.82
C ASP A 26 8.03 -10.76 -2.25
N SER A 27 8.97 -10.89 -1.32
CA SER A 27 10.38 -10.53 -1.49
C SER A 27 11.09 -11.33 -2.59
N LYS A 28 10.49 -12.43 -3.08
CA LYS A 28 11.05 -13.24 -4.16
C LYS A 28 10.64 -12.75 -5.55
N ARG A 29 9.53 -12.00 -5.65
CA ARG A 29 8.90 -11.65 -6.93
C ARG A 29 8.73 -10.15 -7.14
N MET A 30 8.91 -9.35 -6.11
CA MET A 30 8.80 -7.90 -6.19
C MET A 30 9.63 -7.22 -5.11
N TRP A 31 9.91 -5.93 -5.32
CA TRP A 31 10.48 -5.06 -4.31
C TRP A 31 9.92 -3.66 -4.43
N LEU A 32 9.91 -2.94 -3.31
CA LEU A 32 9.54 -1.53 -3.27
C LEU A 32 10.79 -0.67 -3.57
N LYS A 33 10.60 0.35 -4.41
CA LYS A 33 11.57 1.41 -4.67
C LYS A 33 11.34 2.63 -3.79
N SER A 34 10.08 2.94 -3.50
CA SER A 34 9.71 4.12 -2.73
C SER A 34 8.41 3.85 -1.99
N LEU A 35 8.34 4.35 -0.76
CA LEU A 35 7.13 4.37 0.05
C LEU A 35 7.01 5.76 0.65
N LYS A 36 5.88 6.42 0.37
CA LYS A 36 5.61 7.78 0.84
C LYS A 36 4.22 7.81 1.45
N GLN A 37 4.16 8.06 2.75
CA GLN A 37 2.90 8.30 3.45
C GLN A 37 2.73 9.80 3.71
N GLN A 38 1.54 10.32 3.44
CA GLN A 38 1.11 11.67 3.77
C GLN A 38 -0.28 11.62 4.42
N GLY A 39 -0.31 11.67 5.75
CA GLY A 39 -1.55 11.53 6.53
C GLY A 39 -2.23 10.19 6.25
N GLN A 40 -3.41 10.26 5.61
CA GLN A 40 -4.23 9.11 5.23
C GLN A 40 -3.94 8.59 3.81
N SER A 41 -3.05 9.23 3.05
CA SER A 41 -2.66 8.78 1.71
C SER A 41 -1.31 8.08 1.76
N LEU A 42 -1.22 6.93 1.08
CA LEU A 42 0.00 6.13 0.98
C LEU A 42 0.31 5.87 -0.49
N SER A 43 1.47 6.34 -0.94
CA SER A 43 1.96 6.09 -2.28
C SER A 43 3.11 5.10 -2.23
N LEU A 44 3.01 4.02 -3.00
CA LEU A 44 4.04 3.00 -3.12
C LEU A 44 4.51 2.91 -4.56
N THR A 45 5.81 2.77 -4.76
CA THR A 45 6.39 2.53 -6.08
C THR A 45 7.33 1.35 -5.97
N GLY A 46 7.30 0.46 -6.94
CA GLY A 46 8.11 -0.75 -6.91
C GLY A 46 8.31 -1.37 -8.29
N ILE A 47 8.98 -2.51 -8.27
CA ILE A 47 9.22 -3.35 -9.43
C ILE A 47 8.71 -4.74 -9.07
N ALA A 48 7.98 -5.36 -9.98
CA ALA A 48 7.49 -6.72 -9.89
C ALA A 48 7.97 -7.53 -11.09
N LEU A 49 8.04 -8.85 -10.93
CA LEU A 49 8.34 -9.77 -12.01
C LEU A 49 7.30 -9.67 -13.14
N ASP A 50 6.02 -9.66 -12.78
CA ASP A 50 4.88 -9.72 -13.69
C ASP A 50 3.69 -8.94 -13.15
N ASN A 51 2.71 -8.64 -14.02
CA ASN A 51 1.44 -8.03 -13.62
C ASN A 51 0.67 -8.88 -12.59
N ARG A 52 0.82 -10.22 -12.63
CA ARG A 52 0.21 -11.14 -11.66
C ARG A 52 0.69 -10.85 -10.24
N THR A 53 1.98 -10.61 -10.07
CA THR A 53 2.57 -10.27 -8.77
C THR A 53 2.03 -8.93 -8.27
N VAL A 54 1.87 -7.93 -9.16
CA VAL A 54 1.27 -6.63 -8.80
C VAL A 54 -0.17 -6.81 -8.33
N ALA A 55 -0.98 -7.61 -9.05
CA ALA A 55 -2.37 -7.86 -8.68
C ALA A 55 -2.48 -8.55 -7.30
N GLN A 56 -1.67 -9.59 -7.06
CA GLN A 56 -1.63 -10.29 -5.77
C GLN A 56 -1.20 -9.35 -4.63
N PHE A 57 -0.25 -8.45 -4.88
CA PHE A 57 0.12 -7.44 -3.90
C PHE A 57 -1.03 -6.46 -3.62
N MET A 58 -1.76 -6.01 -4.64
CA MET A 58 -2.93 -5.17 -4.44
C MET A 58 -4.03 -5.86 -3.62
N GLU A 59 -4.24 -7.16 -3.81
CA GLU A 59 -5.19 -7.96 -3.02
C GLU A 59 -4.73 -8.10 -1.56
N ALA A 60 -3.45 -8.44 -1.34
CA ALA A 60 -2.86 -8.55 -0.02
C ALA A 60 -2.96 -7.24 0.78
N LEU A 61 -2.83 -6.09 0.11
CA LEU A 61 -3.04 -4.77 0.71
C LEU A 61 -4.52 -4.54 1.07
N LYS A 62 -5.47 -4.96 0.22
CA LYS A 62 -6.91 -4.83 0.50
C LYS A 62 -7.40 -5.71 1.66
N GLU A 63 -6.69 -6.80 1.97
CA GLU A 63 -7.00 -7.64 3.13
C GLU A 63 -6.65 -6.97 4.46
N SER A 64 -5.80 -5.93 4.45
CA SER A 64 -5.38 -5.26 5.67
C SER A 64 -6.50 -4.36 6.24
N PRO A 65 -6.80 -4.43 7.54
CA PRO A 65 -7.86 -3.63 8.16
C PRO A 65 -7.55 -2.12 8.21
N TYR A 66 -6.30 -1.74 7.91
CA TYR A 66 -5.83 -0.36 7.88
C TYR A 66 -5.87 0.26 6.48
N ILE A 67 -6.04 -0.53 5.41
CA ILE A 67 -6.03 -0.06 4.03
C ILE A 67 -7.43 -0.26 3.46
N SER A 68 -8.12 0.83 3.12
CA SER A 68 -9.48 0.77 2.58
C SER A 68 -9.48 0.68 1.06
N ILE A 69 -8.61 1.47 0.41
CA ILE A 69 -8.58 1.61 -1.05
C ILE A 69 -7.16 1.37 -1.54
N VAL A 70 -7.04 0.61 -2.63
CA VAL A 70 -5.78 0.35 -3.34
C VAL A 70 -6.03 0.57 -4.82
N ASN A 71 -5.41 1.60 -5.39
CA ASN A 71 -5.51 1.97 -6.79
C ASN A 71 -4.17 1.87 -7.49
N LEU A 72 -4.19 1.34 -8.72
CA LEU A 72 -3.02 1.31 -9.59
C LEU A 72 -2.90 2.63 -10.33
N SER A 73 -1.95 3.48 -9.90
CA SER A 73 -1.70 4.76 -10.56
C SER A 73 -0.89 4.61 -11.85
N ASN A 74 0.08 3.70 -11.88
CA ASN A 74 0.87 3.46 -13.08
C ASN A 74 1.39 2.02 -13.12
N ALA A 75 1.43 1.40 -14.30
CA ALA A 75 2.10 0.12 -14.51
C ALA A 75 2.77 0.06 -15.88
N SER A 76 4.10 0.11 -15.93
CA SER A 76 4.87 0.13 -17.17
C SER A 76 5.88 -1.02 -17.22
N LEU A 77 6.23 -1.45 -18.43
CA LEU A 77 7.34 -2.38 -18.60
C LEU A 77 8.65 -1.61 -18.38
N THR A 78 9.58 -2.19 -17.63
CA THR A 78 10.88 -1.59 -17.34
C THR A 78 11.96 -2.65 -17.47
N LYS A 79 13.12 -2.27 -18.02
CA LYS A 79 14.24 -3.17 -18.20
C LYS A 79 15.22 -2.96 -17.05
N VAL A 80 15.30 -3.93 -16.14
CA VAL A 80 16.25 -3.89 -15.01
C VAL A 80 17.29 -4.97 -15.26
N SER A 81 18.57 -4.57 -15.35
CA SER A 81 19.69 -5.49 -15.55
C SER A 81 19.48 -6.48 -16.70
N GLY A 82 18.96 -5.99 -17.83
CA GLY A 82 18.71 -6.82 -19.02
C GLY A 82 17.42 -7.64 -19.01
N ARG A 83 16.68 -7.70 -17.89
CA ARG A 83 15.39 -8.40 -17.77
C ARG A 83 14.21 -7.45 -17.89
N ASN A 84 13.17 -7.91 -18.59
CA ASN A 84 11.89 -7.22 -18.68
C ASN A 84 11.10 -7.48 -17.39
N LEU A 85 10.89 -6.43 -16.60
CA LEU A 85 10.11 -6.43 -15.36
C LEU A 85 9.00 -5.40 -15.45
N LYS A 86 8.11 -5.39 -14.47
CA LYS A 86 7.01 -4.43 -14.41
C LYS A 86 7.26 -3.40 -13.31
N SER A 87 7.44 -2.13 -13.69
CA SER A 87 7.37 -1.03 -12.73
C SER A 87 5.91 -0.73 -12.43
N PHE A 88 5.60 -0.52 -11.15
CA PHE A 88 4.27 -0.18 -10.71
C PHE A 88 4.30 0.98 -9.71
N SER A 89 3.20 1.74 -9.69
CA SER A 89 2.91 2.77 -8.72
C SER A 89 1.49 2.58 -8.20
N LEU A 90 1.35 2.49 -6.89
CA LEU A 90 0.08 2.29 -6.19
C LEU A 90 -0.22 3.52 -5.33
N ALA A 91 -1.47 3.95 -5.36
CA ALA A 91 -2.03 4.91 -4.45
C ALA A 91 -3.03 4.20 -3.54
N CYS A 92 -2.76 4.23 -2.24
CA CYS A 92 -3.57 3.59 -1.21
C CYS A 92 -4.13 4.63 -0.25
N SER A 93 -5.32 4.36 0.29
CA SER A 93 -5.93 5.18 1.34
C SER A 93 -5.96 4.39 2.66
N ILE A 94 -5.33 4.96 3.67
CA ILE A 94 -5.28 4.46 5.03
C ILE A 94 -6.55 4.91 5.76
N VAL A 95 -7.18 3.98 6.47
CA VAL A 95 -8.27 4.27 7.40
C VAL A 95 -7.90 3.80 8.79
N SER A 96 -8.32 4.55 9.80
CA SER A 96 -8.21 4.06 11.17
C SER A 96 -9.25 2.96 11.39
N PRO A 97 -8.92 1.81 12.02
CA PRO A 97 -9.86 0.70 12.23
C PRO A 97 -11.08 1.06 13.10
N LYS A 98 -11.16 2.29 13.64
CA LYS A 98 -12.37 2.85 14.26
C LYS A 98 -13.46 3.29 13.27
N GLU A 99 -13.17 3.34 11.96
CA GLU A 99 -14.09 3.81 10.92
C GLU A 99 -14.29 2.79 9.79
N THR A 100 -14.01 1.51 10.04
CA THR A 100 -14.38 0.42 9.12
C THR A 100 -15.79 -0.07 9.43
N LYS A 101 -16.78 0.74 9.04
CA LYS A 101 -18.14 0.29 8.73
C LYS A 101 -18.76 1.25 7.71
N GLU A 102 -18.25 1.33 6.47
CA GLU A 102 -19.13 1.78 5.36
C GLU A 102 -18.67 1.55 3.91
N VAL A 103 -17.40 1.25 3.59
CA VAL A 103 -17.02 1.08 2.17
C VAL A 103 -17.14 -0.37 1.70
N LYS A 104 -18.35 -0.94 1.74
CA LYS A 104 -18.68 -2.19 1.03
C LYS A 104 -20.01 -2.17 0.25
N LYS A 105 -20.66 -1.02 0.06
CA LYS A 105 -21.84 -0.95 -0.82
C LYS A 105 -21.82 0.32 -1.68
N LYS A 106 -21.45 0.16 -2.94
CA LYS A 106 -22.10 0.80 -4.09
C LYS A 106 -21.58 0.14 -5.36
N GLU A 107 -22.17 -1.00 -5.68
CA GLU A 107 -22.48 -1.33 -7.08
C GLU A 107 -23.65 -2.31 -7.10
N LYS A 108 -24.88 -1.77 -7.08
CA LYS A 108 -26.01 -2.26 -7.88
C LYS A 108 -27.07 -1.17 -7.96
#